data_AF-Q232L2-F1
#
_entry.id   AF-Q232L2-F1
#
_cell.length_a   1.000
_cell.length_b   1.000
_cell.length_c   1.000
_cell.angle_alpha   90.00
_cell.angle_beta   90.00
_cell.angle_gamma   90.00
#
_symmetry.space_group_name_H-M   'P 1'
#
loop_
_entity.id
_entity.type
_entity.pdbx_description
1 polymer ?
#
loop_
_entity_poly.entity_id
_entity_poly.type
_entity_poly.pdbx_seq_one_letter_code
_entity_poly.pdbx_strand_id
1 'polypeptide(L)'
;MKALITLALLLAVASCQIYNMNVANECSQLGCARSFWNFNNTNYNYTCPRAGPSYGRFRGVNGSYVFDFIAQNVTNNADVQATIPLYYNQNAYVNGLQYYYPLQQNHTFAILNCTFPISKNYTNLCSQHALVGGKIYNNTFQNACAFGLDAPRYSFLQQELQESMF
;
A
#
# COMPACT_ATOMS: atom_id res chain seq x y z
N MET A 1 -0.88 30.19 -27.40
CA MET A 1 -0.14 28.91 -27.56
C MET A 1 0.99 28.68 -26.53
N LYS A 2 1.49 29.69 -25.79
CA LYS A 2 2.54 29.46 -24.77
C LYS A 2 2.03 28.91 -23.43
N ALA A 3 0.76 29.12 -23.09
CA ALA A 3 0.17 28.67 -21.82
C ALA A 3 -0.25 27.19 -21.78
N LEU A 4 -0.37 26.53 -22.94
CA LEU A 4 -0.76 25.11 -23.02
C LEU A 4 0.43 24.17 -22.73
N ILE A 5 1.65 24.63 -22.98
CA ILE A 5 2.87 23.83 -22.79
C ILE A 5 3.23 23.73 -21.30
N THR A 6 2.98 24.78 -20.53
CA THR A 6 3.22 24.80 -19.07
C THR A 6 2.27 23.87 -18.31
N LEU A 7 1.02 23.73 -18.77
CA LEU A 7 0.05 22.83 -18.13
C LEU A 7 0.40 21.36 -18.35
N ALA A 8 0.88 21.01 -19.55
CA ALA A 8 1.34 19.65 -19.88
C ALA A 8 2.58 19.25 -19.07
N LEU A 9 3.51 20.19 -18.80
CA LEU A 9 4.67 19.92 -17.94
C LEU A 9 4.26 19.66 -16.49
N LEU A 10 3.31 20.40 -15.93
CA LEU A 10 2.83 20.22 -14.55
C LEU A 10 2.13 18.85 -14.36
N LEU A 11 1.38 18.38 -15.36
CA LEU A 11 0.74 17.06 -15.35
C LEU A 11 1.75 15.91 -15.41
N ALA A 12 2.89 16.09 -16.08
CA ALA A 12 3.92 15.05 -16.19
C ALA A 12 4.63 14.79 -14.84
N VAL A 13 4.85 15.82 -14.02
CA VAL A 13 5.53 15.66 -12.71
C VAL A 13 4.63 14.95 -11.68
N ALA A 14 3.30 15.00 -11.84
CA ALA A 14 2.37 14.31 -10.94
C ALA A 14 2.39 12.77 -11.08
N SER A 15 2.93 12.22 -12.18
CA SER A 15 2.91 10.77 -12.46
C SER A 15 4.02 9.96 -11.76
N CYS A 16 4.96 10.63 -11.09
CA CYS A 16 6.09 10.01 -10.36
C CYS A 16 6.05 10.34 -8.87
N GLN A 17 4.90 10.14 -8.22
CA GLN A 17 4.83 10.21 -6.76
C GLN A 17 5.51 8.98 -6.15
N ILE A 18 6.70 9.18 -5.58
CA ILE A 18 7.41 8.19 -4.76
C ILE A 18 6.98 8.44 -3.30
N TYR A 19 6.51 7.41 -2.61
CA TYR A 19 6.10 7.51 -1.21
C TYR A 19 7.24 7.04 -0.33
N ASN A 20 7.63 7.85 0.66
CA ASN A 20 8.50 7.37 1.72
C ASN A 20 7.71 6.33 2.52
N MET A 21 8.11 5.07 2.45
CA MET A 21 7.60 4.07 3.37
C MET A 21 8.35 4.22 4.69
N ASN A 22 7.74 4.91 5.65
CA ASN A 22 8.09 4.70 7.03
C ASN A 22 7.53 3.34 7.45
N VAL A 23 8.34 2.30 7.25
CA VAL A 23 8.06 0.97 7.79
C VAL A 23 8.17 1.09 9.31
N ALA A 24 7.08 1.52 9.94
CA ALA A 24 6.97 1.66 11.38
C ALA A 24 7.13 0.27 12.02
N ASN A 25 8.24 0.11 12.76
CA ASN A 25 8.63 -0.79 13.85
C ASN A 25 7.91 -2.12 14.19
N GLU A 26 6.85 -2.55 13.53
CA GLU A 26 6.04 -3.71 13.97
C GLU A 26 6.05 -4.91 13.02
N CYS A 27 6.58 -4.79 11.80
CA CYS A 27 6.68 -5.96 10.94
C CYS A 27 7.78 -6.91 11.42
N SER A 28 7.38 -8.00 12.07
CA SER A 28 8.27 -9.04 12.59
C SER A 28 8.18 -10.28 11.73
N GLN A 29 9.31 -10.74 11.20
CA GLN A 29 9.36 -11.99 10.44
C GLN A 29 8.93 -13.22 11.26
N LEU A 30 9.09 -13.17 12.59
CA LEU A 30 8.68 -14.24 13.50
C LEU A 30 7.17 -14.26 13.70
N GLY A 31 6.51 -13.10 13.65
CA GLY A 31 5.06 -12.96 13.86
C GLY A 31 4.25 -12.87 12.57
N CYS A 32 4.90 -12.74 11.42
CA CYS A 32 4.23 -12.54 10.14
C CYS A 32 4.41 -13.73 9.20
N ALA A 33 3.31 -14.42 8.87
CA ALA A 33 3.35 -15.50 7.90
C ALA A 33 3.76 -14.99 6.50
N ARG A 34 4.60 -15.74 5.79
CA ARG A 34 4.96 -15.42 4.40
C ARG A 34 3.72 -15.54 3.52
N SER A 35 3.51 -14.57 2.65
CA SER A 35 2.43 -14.61 1.65
C SER A 35 2.99 -14.75 0.25
N PHE A 36 2.19 -15.32 -0.65
CA PHE A 36 2.55 -15.60 -2.04
C PHE A 36 1.45 -15.12 -2.98
N TRP A 37 1.84 -14.67 -4.16
CA TRP A 37 0.93 -14.36 -5.26
C TRP A 37 1.64 -14.49 -6.61
N ASN A 38 0.86 -14.69 -7.66
CA ASN A 38 1.35 -14.58 -9.03
C ASN A 38 0.85 -13.26 -9.62
N PHE A 39 1.74 -12.54 -10.29
CA PHE A 39 1.38 -11.36 -11.06
C PHE A 39 2.29 -11.25 -12.27
N ASN A 40 1.70 -11.09 -13.46
CA ASN A 40 2.42 -10.95 -14.73
C ASN A 40 3.51 -12.03 -14.94
N ASN A 41 3.13 -13.30 -14.79
CA ASN A 41 4.01 -14.48 -14.87
C ASN A 41 5.16 -14.53 -13.86
N THR A 42 5.17 -13.66 -12.85
CA THR A 42 6.16 -13.63 -11.78
C THR A 42 5.53 -14.11 -10.48
N ASN A 43 6.18 -15.06 -9.81
CA ASN A 43 5.79 -15.52 -8.47
C ASN A 43 6.46 -14.64 -7.43
N TYR A 44 5.66 -13.79 -6.79
CA TYR A 44 6.13 -12.93 -5.72
C TYR A 44 5.83 -13.55 -4.36
N ASN A 45 6.63 -13.16 -3.38
CA ASN A 45 6.38 -13.48 -1.99
C ASN A 45 6.88 -12.35 -1.09
N TYR A 46 6.25 -12.19 0.07
CA TYR A 46 6.75 -11.28 1.10
C TYR A 46 6.35 -11.73 2.50
N THR A 47 7.26 -11.58 3.45
CA THR A 47 6.95 -11.67 4.88
C THR A 47 6.70 -10.26 5.41
N CYS A 48 7.72 -9.42 5.31
CA CYS A 48 7.68 -8.02 5.71
C CYS A 48 8.26 -7.14 4.59
N PRO A 49 7.75 -5.91 4.42
CA PRO A 49 8.52 -4.89 3.71
C PRO A 49 9.87 -4.68 4.42
N ARG A 50 10.87 -4.22 3.68
CA ARG A 50 12.17 -3.86 4.24
C ARG A 50 12.01 -2.72 5.26
N ALA A 51 12.46 -2.91 6.50
CA ALA A 51 12.49 -1.87 7.53
C ALA A 51 13.53 -0.76 7.21
N GLY A 52 13.24 0.48 7.59
CA GLY A 52 14.11 1.64 7.33
C GLY A 52 13.76 2.42 6.05
N PRO A 53 14.70 3.18 5.43
CA PRO A 53 14.43 4.00 4.26
C PRO A 53 14.14 3.12 3.04
N SER A 54 12.89 2.74 2.92
CA SER A 54 12.30 2.02 1.80
C SER A 54 11.21 2.90 1.19
N TYR A 55 10.79 2.56 -0.01
CA TYR A 55 9.79 3.31 -0.73
C TYR A 55 8.70 2.38 -1.25
N GLY A 56 7.49 2.90 -1.18
CA GLY A 56 6.28 2.30 -1.72
C GLY A 56 5.81 3.18 -2.85
N ARG A 57 5.25 2.60 -3.89
CA ARG A 57 4.71 3.38 -5.00
C ARG A 57 3.41 2.77 -5.47
N PHE A 58 2.37 3.57 -5.42
CA PHE A 58 1.14 3.28 -6.13
C PHE A 58 1.30 3.68 -7.60
N ARG A 59 0.87 2.80 -8.51
CA ARG A 59 0.79 3.10 -9.94
C ARG A 59 -0.54 2.64 -10.52
N GLY A 60 -1.10 3.46 -11.40
CA GLY A 60 -2.14 3.03 -12.33
C GLY A 60 -1.51 2.23 -13.48
N VAL A 61 -2.08 1.08 -13.80
CA VAL A 61 -1.70 0.23 -14.94
C VAL A 61 -2.99 -0.25 -15.61
N ASN A 62 -3.28 0.25 -16.81
CA ASN A 62 -4.42 -0.17 -17.64
C ASN A 62 -5.78 -0.21 -16.90
N GLY A 63 -6.09 0.82 -16.10
CA GLY A 63 -7.33 0.89 -15.33
C GLY A 63 -7.35 0.07 -14.03
N SER A 64 -6.23 -0.55 -13.66
CA SER A 64 -6.02 -1.20 -12.36
C SER A 64 -4.95 -0.47 -11.56
N TYR A 65 -4.91 -0.69 -10.25
CA TYR A 65 -3.85 -0.16 -9.38
C TYR A 65 -2.87 -1.28 -9.05
N VAL A 66 -1.59 -0.92 -8.92
CA VAL A 66 -0.56 -1.77 -8.36
C VAL A 66 0.20 -1.00 -7.29
N PHE A 67 0.74 -1.73 -6.31
CA PHE A 67 1.64 -1.22 -5.30
C PHE A 67 3.00 -1.89 -5.45
N ASP A 68 4.01 -1.11 -5.77
CA ASP A 68 5.39 -1.55 -5.78
C ASP A 68 6.04 -1.23 -4.44
N PHE A 69 6.77 -2.18 -3.88
CA PHE A 69 7.50 -2.00 -2.62
C PHE A 69 8.73 -2.91 -2.58
N ILE A 70 9.67 -2.61 -1.69
CA ILE A 70 10.79 -3.50 -1.42
C ILE A 70 10.41 -4.48 -0.31
N ALA A 71 10.36 -5.76 -0.67
CA ALA A 71 10.17 -6.86 0.25
C ALA A 71 11.53 -7.48 0.62
N GLN A 72 11.63 -8.01 1.84
CA GLN A 72 12.79 -8.83 2.21
C GLN A 72 12.57 -10.27 1.74
N ASN A 73 13.45 -10.76 0.86
CA ASN A 73 13.50 -12.18 0.51
C ASN A 73 14.29 -12.92 1.57
N VAL A 74 13.56 -13.67 2.39
CA VAL A 74 14.09 -14.39 3.55
C VAL A 74 14.96 -15.60 3.17
N THR A 75 14.92 -16.05 1.90
CA THR A 75 15.67 -17.24 1.44
C THR A 75 17.14 -16.91 1.17
N ASN A 76 17.42 -15.71 0.64
CA ASN A 76 18.76 -15.24 0.31
C ASN A 76 19.16 -13.97 1.08
N ASN A 77 18.34 -13.59 2.07
CA ASN A 77 18.45 -12.36 2.86
C ASN A 77 18.70 -11.10 2.01
N ALA A 78 18.09 -11.04 0.82
CA ALA A 78 18.24 -9.94 -0.12
C ALA A 78 16.95 -9.13 -0.23
N ASP A 79 17.09 -7.84 -0.47
CA ASP A 79 15.97 -6.97 -0.82
C ASP A 79 15.53 -7.24 -2.26
N VAL A 80 14.24 -7.44 -2.45
CA VAL A 80 13.65 -7.67 -3.77
C VAL A 80 12.50 -6.71 -4.01
N GLN A 81 12.42 -6.21 -5.23
CA GLN A 81 11.26 -5.44 -5.65
C GLN A 81 10.06 -6.39 -5.82
N ALA A 82 8.97 -6.06 -5.14
CA ALA A 82 7.70 -6.76 -5.25
C ALA A 82 6.64 -5.82 -5.84
N THR A 83 5.79 -6.36 -6.69
CA THR A 83 4.64 -5.66 -7.24
C THR A 83 3.39 -6.45 -6.88
N ILE A 84 2.48 -5.81 -6.16
CA ILE A 84 1.18 -6.38 -5.82
C ILE A 84 0.07 -5.62 -6.55
N PRO A 85 -0.80 -6.29 -7.31
CA PRO A 85 -2.02 -5.65 -7.81
C PRO A 85 -2.94 -5.26 -6.65
N LEU A 86 -3.81 -4.28 -6.87
CA LEU A 86 -4.72 -3.76 -5.87
C LEU A 86 -6.13 -3.62 -6.46
N TYR A 87 -7.12 -4.06 -5.68
CA TYR A 87 -8.52 -3.72 -5.87
C TYR A 87 -8.87 -2.53 -4.98
N TYR A 88 -9.51 -1.51 -5.57
CA TYR A 88 -10.08 -0.39 -4.84
C TYR A 88 -11.40 -0.80 -4.18
N ASN A 89 -11.57 -0.49 -2.90
CA ASN A 89 -12.84 -0.71 -2.21
C ASN A 89 -13.63 0.60 -2.12
N GLN A 90 -14.75 0.66 -2.85
CA GLN A 90 -15.65 1.82 -2.84
C GLN A 90 -16.31 2.08 -1.47
N ASN A 91 -16.37 1.06 -0.61
CA ASN A 91 -16.98 1.14 0.72
C ASN A 91 -15.93 1.25 1.84
N ALA A 92 -14.76 1.82 1.54
CA ALA A 92 -13.67 1.97 2.51
C ALA A 92 -14.08 2.73 3.78
N TYR A 93 -15.04 3.65 3.69
CA TYR A 93 -15.58 4.37 4.84
C TYR A 93 -16.35 3.47 5.84
N VAL A 94 -16.83 2.30 5.40
CA VAL A 94 -17.58 1.35 6.25
C VAL A 94 -16.66 0.40 6.99
N ASN A 95 -15.59 -0.06 6.36
CA ASN A 95 -14.75 -1.14 6.87
C ASN A 95 -13.26 -0.77 7.01
N GLY A 96 -12.87 0.45 6.64
CA GLY A 96 -11.52 0.97 6.73
C GLY A 96 -10.57 0.50 5.62
N LEU A 97 -10.93 -0.53 4.86
CA LEU A 97 -10.11 -1.10 3.80
C LEU A 97 -10.21 -0.24 2.55
N GLN A 98 -9.13 0.44 2.17
CA GLN A 98 -9.08 1.28 0.97
C GLN A 98 -8.69 0.46 -0.26
N TYR A 99 -7.63 -0.33 -0.11
CA TYR A 99 -7.17 -1.26 -1.14
C TYR A 99 -6.94 -2.63 -0.56
N TYR A 100 -7.15 -3.65 -1.37
CA TYR A 100 -6.87 -5.01 -0.97
C TYR A 100 -6.51 -5.89 -2.17
N TYR A 101 -5.86 -7.01 -1.89
CA TYR A 101 -5.65 -8.05 -2.90
C TYR A 101 -5.63 -9.43 -2.25
N PRO A 102 -6.46 -10.38 -2.72
CA PRO A 102 -6.40 -11.76 -2.25
C PRO A 102 -5.05 -12.40 -2.60
N LEU A 103 -4.42 -12.99 -1.60
CA LEU A 103 -3.18 -13.73 -1.75
C LEU A 103 -3.48 -15.23 -1.67
N GLN A 104 -2.47 -16.05 -1.95
CA GLN A 104 -2.56 -17.49 -1.70
C GLN A 104 -2.70 -17.76 -0.18
N GLN A 105 -3.14 -18.99 0.16
CA GLN A 105 -3.26 -19.46 1.54
C GLN A 105 -4.22 -18.64 2.42
N ASN A 106 -5.31 -18.11 1.83
CA ASN A 106 -6.31 -17.29 2.52
C ASN A 106 -5.76 -16.02 3.19
N HIS A 107 -4.61 -15.54 2.72
CA HIS A 107 -4.09 -14.24 3.12
C HIS A 107 -4.74 -13.16 2.24
N THR A 108 -4.85 -11.93 2.75
CA THR A 108 -5.23 -10.75 1.97
C THR A 108 -4.24 -9.65 2.27
N PHE A 109 -3.64 -9.08 1.23
CA PHE A 109 -2.93 -7.81 1.37
C PHE A 109 -3.96 -6.72 1.58
N ALA A 110 -3.75 -5.85 2.55
CA ALA A 110 -4.68 -4.80 2.90
C ALA A 110 -3.95 -3.47 3.06
N ILE A 111 -4.55 -2.39 2.55
CA ILE A 111 -4.19 -1.02 2.87
C ILE A 111 -5.41 -0.36 3.50
N LEU A 112 -5.27 -0.01 4.77
CA LEU A 112 -6.27 0.69 5.56
C LEU A 112 -6.13 2.20 5.34
N ASN A 113 -7.25 2.91 5.27
CA ASN A 113 -7.30 4.36 5.27
C ASN A 113 -7.61 4.88 6.67
N CYS A 114 -6.57 5.35 7.36
CA CYS A 114 -6.65 5.75 8.76
C CYS A 114 -7.29 7.13 8.96
N THR A 115 -7.66 7.83 7.87
CA THR A 115 -8.54 9.00 7.97
C THR A 115 -9.97 8.62 8.36
N PHE A 116 -10.38 7.37 8.08
CA PHE A 116 -11.65 6.83 8.58
C PHE A 116 -11.49 6.29 10.00
N PRO A 117 -12.36 6.69 10.95
CA PRO A 117 -12.28 6.23 12.35
C PRO A 117 -12.32 4.71 12.50
N ILE A 118 -13.08 4.01 11.66
CA ILE A 118 -13.24 2.55 11.71
C ILE A 118 -11.90 1.80 11.52
N SER A 119 -10.95 2.37 10.78
CA SER A 119 -9.64 1.76 10.53
C SER A 119 -8.82 1.58 11.81
N LYS A 120 -9.05 2.42 12.82
CA LYS A 120 -8.38 2.34 14.13
C LYS A 120 -8.75 1.08 14.92
N ASN A 121 -9.86 0.40 14.57
CA ASN A 121 -10.24 -0.86 15.19
C ASN A 121 -9.31 -2.03 14.78
N TYR A 122 -8.58 -1.89 13.66
CA TYR A 122 -7.68 -2.95 13.18
C TYR A 122 -6.27 -2.82 13.76
N THR A 123 -5.79 -1.60 13.99
CA THR A 123 -4.42 -1.34 14.44
C THR A 123 -4.26 0.03 15.08
N ASN A 124 -3.36 0.13 16.07
CA ASN A 124 -3.00 1.39 16.70
C ASN A 124 -2.12 2.29 15.80
N LEU A 125 -1.48 1.71 14.77
CA LEU A 125 -0.66 2.45 13.80
C LEU A 125 -1.45 3.54 13.06
N CYS A 126 -2.77 3.37 12.94
CA CYS A 126 -3.66 4.39 12.37
C CYS A 126 -3.76 5.69 13.20
N SER A 127 -3.15 5.75 14.37
CA SER A 127 -3.03 6.99 15.15
C SER A 127 -1.85 7.86 14.70
N GLN A 128 -0.91 7.30 13.94
CA GLN A 128 0.36 7.94 13.56
C GLN A 128 0.52 8.07 12.04
N HIS A 129 -0.21 7.26 11.26
CA HIS A 129 -0.10 7.21 9.81
C HIS A 129 -1.45 7.47 9.15
N ALA A 130 -1.43 8.10 7.97
CA ALA A 130 -2.64 8.32 7.16
C ALA A 130 -3.13 7.01 6.51
N LEU A 131 -2.20 6.11 6.21
CA LEU A 131 -2.47 4.80 5.64
C LEU A 131 -1.63 3.76 6.37
N VAL A 132 -2.18 2.56 6.51
CA VAL A 132 -1.44 1.41 7.06
C VAL A 132 -1.60 0.24 6.12
N GLY A 133 -0.48 -0.32 5.66
CA GLY A 133 -0.46 -1.58 4.93
C GLY A 133 -0.26 -2.76 5.88
N GLY A 134 -0.72 -3.95 5.47
CA GLY A 134 -0.54 -5.16 6.25
C GLY A 134 -1.17 -6.40 5.61
N LYS A 135 -1.42 -7.42 6.44
CA LYS A 135 -2.07 -8.67 6.04
C LYS A 135 -3.30 -8.92 6.88
N ILE A 136 -4.35 -9.41 6.24
CA ILE A 136 -5.47 -10.06 6.90
C ILE A 136 -5.30 -11.56 6.69
N TYR A 137 -5.42 -12.32 7.77
CA TYR A 137 -5.44 -13.78 7.76
C TYR A 137 -6.56 -14.25 8.67
N ASN A 138 -7.39 -15.19 8.20
CA ASN A 138 -8.58 -15.66 8.92
C ASN A 138 -9.44 -14.50 9.47
N ASN A 139 -9.75 -13.52 8.61
CA ASN A 139 -10.52 -12.31 8.92
C ASN A 139 -9.92 -11.43 10.04
N THR A 140 -8.67 -11.64 10.42
CA THR A 140 -7.98 -10.85 11.45
C THR A 140 -6.80 -10.11 10.84
N PHE A 141 -6.74 -8.80 11.06
CA PHE A 141 -5.59 -7.99 10.66
C PHE A 141 -4.39 -8.33 11.55
N GLN A 142 -3.28 -8.67 10.91
CA GLN A 142 -2.06 -9.14 11.58
C GLN A 142 -1.16 -7.94 11.87
N ASN A 143 -1.21 -7.42 13.10
CA ASN A 143 -0.37 -6.26 13.50
C ASN A 143 1.13 -6.54 13.33
N ALA A 144 1.57 -7.78 13.56
CA ALA A 144 2.96 -8.19 13.32
C ALA A 144 3.39 -8.16 11.84
N CYS A 145 2.46 -7.91 10.92
CA CYS A 145 2.70 -7.73 9.48
C CYS A 145 2.50 -6.30 9.00
N ALA A 146 2.17 -5.37 9.91
CA ALA A 146 1.70 -4.04 9.57
C ALA A 146 2.86 -3.06 9.35
N PHE A 147 2.58 -2.01 8.59
CA PHE A 147 3.52 -0.93 8.31
C PHE A 147 2.79 0.37 7.99
N GLY A 148 3.35 1.48 8.46
CA GLY A 148 2.88 2.82 8.10
C GLY A 148 3.15 3.16 6.63
N LEU A 149 2.25 3.91 6.02
CA LEU A 149 2.39 4.49 4.70
C LEU A 149 2.08 5.99 4.82
N ASP A 150 3.13 6.79 4.96
CA ASP A 150 3.00 8.24 5.03
C ASP A 150 3.05 8.81 3.62
N ALA A 151 1.90 9.28 3.15
CA ALA A 151 1.82 9.95 1.87
C ALA A 151 2.30 11.41 1.98
N PRO A 152 3.00 11.95 0.97
CA PRO A 152 3.17 13.39 0.85
C PRO A 152 1.79 14.06 0.74
N ARG A 153 1.67 15.29 1.26
CA ARG A 153 0.44 16.09 1.47
C ARG A 153 -0.45 16.35 0.23
N TYR A 154 -0.10 15.79 -0.94
CA TYR A 154 -0.79 15.90 -2.23
C TYR A 154 -0.76 14.59 -3.04
N SER A 155 -0.70 13.44 -2.37
CA SER A 155 -0.72 12.13 -3.03
C SER A 155 -2.04 11.85 -3.75
N PHE A 156 -2.01 10.98 -4.79
CA PHE A 156 -3.21 10.59 -5.56
C PHE A 156 -4.37 10.10 -4.68
N LEU A 157 -4.06 9.54 -3.51
CA LEU A 157 -5.04 9.06 -2.52
C LEU A 157 -5.89 10.17 -1.90
N GLN A 158 -5.36 11.40 -1.84
CA GLN A 158 -6.14 12.56 -1.42
C GLN A 158 -6.94 13.17 -2.58
N GLN A 159 -6.53 12.95 -3.83
CA GLN A 159 -7.25 13.45 -5.01
C GLN A 159 -8.54 12.67 -5.25
N GLU A 160 -8.56 11.35 -5.07
CA GLU A 160 -9.79 10.54 -5.19
C GLU A 160 -10.84 10.92 -4.13
N LEU A 161 -10.43 11.27 -2.91
CA LEU A 161 -11.32 11.80 -1.88
C LEU A 161 -11.97 13.12 -2.31
N GLN A 162 -11.24 13.97 -3.03
CA GLN A 162 -11.72 15.27 -3.48
C GLN A 162 -12.69 15.15 -4.67
N GLU A 163 -12.50 14.16 -5.55
CA GLU A 163 -13.43 13.89 -6.67
C GLU A 163 -14.74 13.21 -6.23
N SER A 164 -14.73 12.46 -5.12
CA SER A 164 -15.95 11.86 -4.56
C SER A 164 -16.88 12.83 -3.79
N MET A 165 -16.46 14.09 -3.64
CA MET A 165 -17.22 15.15 -2.95
C MET A 165 -17.86 16.17 -3.91
N PHE A 166 -17.86 15.91 -5.22
CA PHE A 166 -18.53 16.73 -6.23
C PHE A 166 -19.58 15.92 -7.00
#